data_AF-A0A426QXK3-F1
#
_entry.id   AF-A0A426QXK3-F1
#
_cell.length_a   1.000
_cell.length_b   1.000
_cell.length_c   1.000
_cell.angle_alpha   90.00
_cell.angle_beta   90.00
_cell.angle_gamma   90.00
#
_symmetry.space_group_name_H-M   'P 1'
#
loop_
_entity.id
_entity.type
_entity.pdbx_description
1 polymer ?
#
loop_
_entity_poly.entity_id
_entity_poly.type
_entity_poly.pdbx_seq_one_letter_code
_entity_poly.pdbx_strand_id
1 'polypeptide(L)'
;MHARVRSASRGSIGSLVATYVALGYARLWRAKIAFDDDHRLFVASGMRGGFGRGGTTIGGVYLTRTNTSRAVLRHESVHAGQWARYGVLFAVRYLVEEVRHPGASNKYEIEAGLSDGGYKGKPPRF
;
A
#
# COMPACT_ATOMS: atom_id res chain seq x y z
N MET A 1 11.42 9.25 14.22
CA MET A 1 10.90 7.99 13.62
C MET A 1 9.54 7.60 14.19
N HIS A 2 9.35 7.49 15.51
CA HIS A 2 8.10 7.03 16.12
C HIS A 2 6.84 7.82 15.71
N ALA A 3 6.90 9.15 15.65
CA ALA A 3 5.75 9.97 15.24
C ALA A 3 5.31 9.71 13.78
N ARG A 4 6.28 9.56 12.87
CA ARG A 4 6.02 9.23 11.46
C ARG A 4 5.41 7.84 11.31
N VAL A 5 5.88 6.85 12.07
CA VAL A 5 5.28 5.51 12.06
C VAL A 5 3.84 5.56 12.56
N ARG A 6 3.55 6.24 13.68
CA ARG A 6 2.17 6.41 14.16
C ARG A 6 1.27 7.10 13.14
N SER A 7 1.79 8.12 12.45
CA SER A 7 1.10 8.82 11.36
C SER A 7 0.79 7.88 10.19
N ALA A 8 1.78 7.11 9.75
CA ALA A 8 1.65 6.11 8.69
C ALA A 8 0.63 5.03 9.01
N SER A 9 0.61 4.57 10.25
CA SER A 9 -0.31 3.55 10.74
C SER A 9 -1.69 4.10 11.11
N ARG A 10 -1.91 5.41 10.94
CA ARG A 10 -3.16 6.10 11.27
C ARG A 10 -3.65 5.82 12.70
N GLY A 11 -2.72 5.62 13.65
CA GLY A 11 -3.01 5.29 15.04
C GLY A 11 -3.47 3.85 15.32
N SER A 12 -3.60 2.99 14.30
CA SER A 12 -4.04 1.59 14.47
C SER A 12 -2.89 0.68 14.88
N ILE A 13 -3.08 -0.11 15.94
CA ILE A 13 -2.07 -1.07 16.44
C ILE A 13 -1.78 -2.16 15.39
N GLY A 14 -2.82 -2.70 14.74
CA GLY A 14 -2.65 -3.71 13.70
C GLY A 14 -1.84 -3.18 12.51
N SER A 15 -2.12 -1.96 12.07
CA SER A 15 -1.33 -1.30 11.03
C SER A 15 0.06 -0.94 11.51
N LEU A 16 0.25 -0.61 12.79
CA LEU A 16 1.55 -0.31 13.39
C LEU A 16 2.50 -1.50 13.31
N VAL A 17 2.02 -2.68 13.71
CA VAL A 17 2.79 -3.93 13.60
C VAL A 17 3.13 -4.21 12.15
N ALA A 18 2.16 -4.15 11.24
CA ALA A 18 2.38 -4.35 9.81
C ALA A 18 3.39 -3.35 9.22
N THR A 19 3.35 -2.09 9.66
CA THR A 19 4.27 -1.02 9.23
C THR A 19 5.70 -1.35 9.64
N TYR A 20 5.93 -1.80 10.88
CA TYR A 20 7.28 -2.18 11.32
C TYR A 20 7.82 -3.40 10.57
N VAL A 21 6.99 -4.42 10.37
CA VAL A 21 7.36 -5.61 9.59
C VAL A 21 7.74 -5.21 8.16
N ALA A 22 6.92 -4.38 7.50
CA ALA A 22 7.19 -3.90 6.15
C ALA A 22 8.46 -3.04 6.06
N LEU A 23 8.72 -2.18 7.06
CA LEU A 23 9.96 -1.40 7.15
C LEU A 23 11.21 -2.27 7.35
N GLY A 24 11.10 -3.37 8.10
CA GLY A 24 12.17 -4.36 8.24
C GLY A 24 12.41 -5.12 6.93
N TYR A 25 11.34 -5.57 6.30
CA TYR A 25 11.38 -6.21 4.98
C TYR A 25 12.01 -5.31 3.91
N ALA A 26 11.59 -4.05 3.82
CA ALA A 26 12.16 -3.06 2.91
C ALA A 26 13.68 -2.87 3.10
N ARG A 27 14.15 -2.90 4.36
CA ARG A 27 15.60 -2.84 4.69
C ARG A 27 16.36 -4.06 4.19
N LEU A 28 15.79 -5.27 4.34
CA LEU A 28 16.39 -6.50 3.81
C LEU A 28 16.56 -6.43 2.28
N TRP A 29 15.62 -5.78 1.60
CA TRP A 29 15.68 -5.50 0.16
C TRP A 29 16.56 -4.30 -0.22
N ARG A 30 17.23 -3.66 0.75
CA ARG A 30 18.05 -2.44 0.54
C ARG A 30 17.26 -1.31 -0.13
N ALA A 31 15.97 -1.20 0.17
CA ALA A 31 15.12 -0.14 -0.37
C ALA A 31 15.57 1.24 0.12
N LYS A 32 15.37 2.25 -0.74
CA LYS A 32 15.44 3.66 -0.35
C LYS A 32 14.13 4.04 0.32
N ILE A 33 14.15 4.19 1.64
CA ILE A 33 12.96 4.49 2.45
C ILE A 33 12.89 5.99 2.70
N ALA A 34 11.85 6.63 2.18
CA ALA A 34 11.49 8.01 2.47
C ALA A 34 10.10 8.07 3.12
N PHE A 35 9.81 9.13 3.86
CA PHE A 35 8.46 9.39 4.35
C PHE A 35 7.84 10.49 3.49
N ASP A 36 6.62 10.24 3.00
CA ASP A 36 5.84 11.22 2.27
C ASP A 36 4.85 11.89 3.22
N ASP A 37 5.05 13.19 3.49
CA ASP A 37 4.24 13.94 4.45
C ASP A 37 2.83 14.24 3.91
N ASP A 38 2.67 14.44 2.60
CA ASP A 38 1.38 14.72 1.94
C ASP A 38 0.39 13.55 2.11
N HIS A 39 0.86 12.32 1.94
CA HIS A 39 0.04 11.10 1.97
C HIS A 39 0.19 10.32 3.29
N ARG A 40 1.13 10.75 4.15
CA ARG A 40 1.46 10.15 5.45
C ARG A 40 1.74 8.67 5.32
N LEU A 41 2.69 8.27 4.47
CA LEU A 41 3.13 6.89 4.31
C LEU A 41 4.62 6.81 4.00
N PHE A 42 5.24 5.69 4.30
CA PHE A 42 6.63 5.43 3.91
C PHE A 42 6.67 4.89 2.49
N VAL A 43 7.50 5.48 1.65
CA VAL A 43 7.78 5.00 0.29
C VAL A 43 9.12 4.28 0.32
N ALA A 44 9.09 2.96 0.18
CA ALA A 44 10.26 2.10 0.02
C ALA A 44 10.48 1.83 -1.47
N SER A 45 11.37 2.60 -2.09
CA SER A 45 11.66 2.55 -3.53
C SER A 45 12.98 1.84 -3.83
N GLY A 46 13.25 1.55 -5.11
CA GLY A 46 14.49 0.90 -5.56
C GLY A 46 14.53 -0.61 -5.33
N MET A 47 13.44 -1.23 -4.90
CA MET A 47 13.37 -2.67 -4.68
C MET A 47 13.42 -3.44 -6.01
N ARG A 48 14.20 -4.53 -6.07
CA ARG A 48 14.27 -5.39 -7.27
C ARG A 48 13.12 -6.40 -7.34
N GLY A 49 12.43 -6.67 -6.24
CA GLY A 49 11.28 -7.58 -6.15
C GLY A 49 10.64 -7.46 -4.76
N GLY A 50 9.85 -8.46 -4.36
CA GLY A 50 9.21 -8.48 -3.04
C GLY A 50 7.92 -7.65 -2.91
N PHE A 51 7.37 -7.22 -4.04
CA PHE A 51 6.08 -6.55 -4.16
C PHE A 51 5.38 -7.08 -5.40
N GLY A 52 4.05 -6.97 -5.45
CA GLY A 52 3.25 -7.34 -6.60
C GLY A 52 3.11 -6.19 -7.61
N ARG A 53 2.95 -6.52 -8.90
CA ARG A 53 2.63 -5.56 -9.98
C ARG A 53 3.58 -4.35 -9.97
N GLY A 54 3.05 -3.13 -9.85
CA GLY A 54 3.81 -1.87 -9.78
C GLY A 54 4.20 -1.45 -8.36
N GLY A 55 3.66 -2.11 -7.34
CA GLY A 55 3.94 -1.85 -5.93
C GLY A 55 2.93 -2.50 -5.00
N THR A 56 3.20 -2.49 -3.71
CA THR A 56 2.31 -3.08 -2.69
C THR A 56 2.39 -2.30 -1.40
N THR A 57 1.24 -1.91 -0.86
CA THR A 57 1.16 -1.29 0.47
C THR A 57 0.94 -2.35 1.54
N ILE A 58 1.80 -2.32 2.57
CA ILE A 58 1.70 -3.14 3.78
C ILE A 58 1.75 -2.21 5.00
N GLY A 59 0.65 -2.16 5.75
CA GLY A 59 0.50 -1.17 6.82
C GLY A 59 0.56 0.25 6.25
N GLY A 60 1.43 1.07 6.78
CA GLY A 60 1.75 2.42 6.27
C GLY A 60 2.99 2.48 5.38
N VAL A 61 3.41 1.38 4.75
CA VAL A 61 4.60 1.34 3.88
C VAL A 61 4.21 0.87 2.48
N TYR A 62 4.51 1.69 1.48
CA TYR A 62 4.40 1.35 0.08
C TYR A 62 5.74 0.84 -0.47
N LEU A 63 5.76 -0.41 -0.94
CA LEU A 63 6.91 -1.09 -1.49
C LEU A 63 6.87 -1.01 -3.02
N THR A 64 7.92 -0.50 -3.66
CA THR A 64 7.99 -0.39 -5.12
C THR A 64 9.43 -0.36 -5.65
N ARG A 65 9.58 -0.51 -6.97
CA ARG A 65 10.83 -0.21 -7.68
C ARG A 65 10.94 1.27 -8.01
N THR A 66 10.01 1.78 -8.83
CA THR A 66 10.06 3.16 -9.36
C THR A 66 8.71 3.88 -9.34
N ASN A 67 7.60 3.20 -8.99
CA ASN A 67 6.25 3.73 -9.21
C ASN A 67 5.84 4.74 -8.12
N THR A 68 6.42 5.93 -8.15
CA THR A 68 6.33 6.91 -7.04
C THR A 68 5.61 8.19 -7.43
N SER A 69 4.77 8.14 -8.47
CA SER A 69 4.00 9.31 -8.90
C SER A 69 3.01 9.75 -7.81
N ARG A 70 2.71 11.06 -7.75
CA ARG A 70 1.74 11.62 -6.79
C ARG A 70 0.36 10.96 -6.87
N ALA A 71 -0.10 10.59 -8.07
CA ALA A 71 -1.36 9.87 -8.24
C ALA A 71 -1.33 8.51 -7.57
N VAL A 72 -0.26 7.73 -7.79
CA VAL A 72 -0.08 6.42 -7.14
C VAL A 72 0.03 6.58 -5.63
N LEU A 73 0.80 7.56 -5.12
CA LEU A 73 0.90 7.76 -3.67
C LEU A 73 -0.45 8.10 -3.03
N ARG A 74 -1.34 8.82 -3.73
CA ARG A 74 -2.72 9.04 -3.29
C ARG A 74 -3.50 7.73 -3.21
N HIS A 75 -3.42 6.90 -4.24
CA HIS A 75 -4.04 5.57 -4.26
C HIS A 75 -3.54 4.69 -3.09
N GLU A 76 -2.23 4.59 -2.91
CA GLU A 76 -1.60 3.80 -1.85
C GLU A 76 -1.93 4.34 -0.44
N SER A 77 -2.19 5.63 -0.30
CA SER A 77 -2.64 6.23 0.96
C SER A 77 -4.00 5.71 1.41
N VAL A 78 -4.87 5.31 0.47
CA VAL A 78 -6.16 4.67 0.76
C VAL A 78 -5.93 3.25 1.25
N HIS A 79 -5.03 2.49 0.63
CA HIS A 79 -4.62 1.17 1.14
C HIS A 79 -4.03 1.25 2.55
N ALA A 80 -3.20 2.26 2.85
CA ALA A 80 -2.73 2.49 4.21
C ALA A 80 -3.88 2.75 5.21
N GLY A 81 -4.93 3.45 4.77
CA GLY A 81 -6.18 3.61 5.51
C GLY A 81 -6.95 2.29 5.71
N GLN A 82 -7.03 1.45 4.68
CA GLN A 82 -7.66 0.13 4.78
C GLN A 82 -6.88 -0.80 5.73
N TRP A 83 -5.55 -0.76 5.70
CA TRP A 83 -4.70 -1.42 6.69
C TRP A 83 -4.93 -0.89 8.10
N ALA A 84 -5.15 0.42 8.29
CA ALA A 84 -5.50 0.96 9.58
C ALA A 84 -6.86 0.47 10.08
N ARG A 85 -7.84 0.36 9.18
CA ARG A 85 -9.20 -0.09 9.47
C ARG A 85 -9.28 -1.59 9.80
N TYR A 86 -8.57 -2.42 9.06
CA TYR A 86 -8.69 -3.89 9.16
C TYR A 86 -7.45 -4.57 9.78
N GLY A 87 -6.37 -3.83 10.03
CA GLY A 87 -5.12 -4.38 10.54
C GLY A 87 -4.55 -5.47 9.62
N VAL A 88 -3.92 -6.48 10.22
CA VAL A 88 -3.34 -7.63 9.50
C VAL A 88 -4.37 -8.45 8.72
N LEU A 89 -5.64 -8.42 9.12
CA LEU A 89 -6.72 -9.12 8.42
C LEU A 89 -6.97 -8.53 7.01
N PHE A 90 -6.52 -7.30 6.76
CA PHE A 90 -6.66 -6.68 5.44
C PHE A 90 -6.03 -7.53 4.33
N ALA A 91 -4.84 -8.12 4.57
CA ALA A 91 -4.18 -8.95 3.57
C ALA A 91 -5.05 -10.14 3.12
N VAL A 92 -5.71 -10.81 4.06
CA VAL A 92 -6.62 -11.93 3.78
C VAL A 92 -7.86 -11.44 3.04
N ARG A 93 -8.47 -10.33 3.50
CA ARG A 93 -9.66 -9.75 2.87
C ARG A 93 -9.38 -9.31 1.44
N TYR A 94 -8.24 -8.67 1.20
CA TYR A 94 -7.79 -8.25 -0.11
C TYR A 94 -7.62 -9.46 -1.03
N LEU A 95 -6.93 -10.51 -0.56
CA LEU A 95 -6.69 -11.70 -1.36
C LEU A 95 -7.99 -12.45 -1.71
N VAL A 96 -8.91 -12.61 -0.76
CA VAL A 96 -10.21 -13.21 -1.01
C VAL A 96 -11.00 -12.41 -2.04
N GLU A 97 -10.97 -11.08 -1.96
CA GLU A 97 -11.62 -10.21 -2.93
C GLU A 97 -10.93 -10.29 -4.30
N GLU A 98 -9.61 -10.29 -4.36
CA GLU A 98 -8.83 -10.40 -5.60
C GLU A 98 -9.11 -11.73 -6.33
N VAL A 99 -9.30 -12.82 -5.59
CA VAL A 99 -9.66 -14.12 -6.18
C VAL A 99 -11.08 -14.10 -6.76
N ARG A 100 -12.02 -13.41 -6.13
CA ARG A 100 -13.42 -13.34 -6.58
C ARG A 100 -13.64 -12.30 -7.68
N HIS A 101 -13.02 -11.14 -7.54
CA HIS A 101 -13.16 -9.96 -8.39
C HIS A 101 -11.77 -9.35 -8.64
N PRO A 102 -10.99 -9.91 -9.57
CA PRO A 102 -9.58 -9.54 -9.74
C PRO A 102 -9.38 -8.13 -10.31
N GLY A 103 -8.29 -7.48 -9.88
CA GLY A 103 -7.81 -6.20 -10.42
C GLY A 103 -8.83 -5.07 -10.31
N ALA A 104 -9.26 -4.52 -11.44
CA ALA A 104 -10.16 -3.36 -11.47
C ALA A 104 -11.56 -3.63 -10.89
N SER A 105 -11.92 -4.90 -10.72
CA SER A 105 -13.18 -5.29 -10.09
C SER A 105 -13.06 -5.45 -8.56
N ASN A 106 -11.85 -5.43 -8.02
CA ASN A 106 -11.61 -5.56 -6.58
C ASN A 106 -12.11 -4.29 -5.88
N LYS A 107 -13.07 -4.42 -4.97
CA LYS A 107 -13.67 -3.26 -4.29
C LYS A 107 -12.64 -2.39 -3.54
N TYR A 108 -11.54 -2.97 -3.07
CA TYR A 108 -10.50 -2.21 -2.38
C TYR A 108 -9.67 -1.36 -3.35
N GLU A 109 -9.47 -1.85 -4.59
CA GLU A 109 -8.84 -1.11 -5.69
C GLU A 109 -9.77 -0.01 -6.22
N ILE A 110 -11.08 -0.28 -6.27
CA ILE A 110 -12.10 0.72 -6.60
C ILE A 110 -12.12 1.85 -5.57
N GLU A 111 -12.17 1.52 -4.27
CA GLU A 111 -12.10 2.49 -3.17
C GLU A 111 -10.81 3.31 -3.22
N ALA A 112 -9.68 2.68 -3.56
CA ALA A 112 -8.38 3.35 -3.70
C ALA A 112 -8.27 4.24 -4.94
N GLY A 113 -9.25 4.20 -5.85
CA GLY A 113 -9.26 5.01 -7.06
C GLY A 113 -8.46 4.35 -8.19
N LEU A 114 -9.16 3.66 -9.08
CA LEU A 114 -8.59 2.92 -10.21
C LEU A 114 -7.69 3.77 -11.11
N SER A 115 -8.11 5.00 -11.42
CA SER A 115 -7.35 5.92 -12.28
C SER A 115 -5.99 6.27 -11.71
N ASP A 116 -5.89 6.33 -10.38
CA ASP A 116 -4.70 6.71 -9.63
C ASP A 116 -3.76 5.52 -9.44
N GLY A 117 -4.32 4.30 -9.33
CA GLY A 117 -3.59 3.03 -9.35
C GLY A 117 -3.14 2.56 -10.73
N GLY A 118 -3.41 3.33 -11.79
CA GLY A 118 -2.95 3.03 -13.16
C GLY A 118 -3.85 2.07 -13.95
N TYR A 119 -5.12 1.91 -13.56
CA TYR A 119 -6.10 1.09 -14.28
C TYR A 119 -6.81 1.82 -15.44
N LYS A 120 -6.34 3.01 -15.85
CA LYS A 120 -6.88 3.74 -17.00
C LYS A 120 -6.95 2.81 -18.24
N GLY A 121 -8.15 2.68 -18.82
CA GLY A 121 -8.38 1.86 -20.02
C GLY A 121 -8.72 0.38 -19.78
N LYS A 122 -8.80 -0.10 -18.53
CA LYS A 122 -9.33 -1.44 -18.22
C LYS A 122 -10.75 -1.30 -17.68
N PRO A 123 -11.81 -1.71 -18.41
CA PRO A 123 -13.15 -1.66 -17.86
C PRO A 123 -13.23 -2.57 -16.63
N PRO A 124 -13.90 -2.14 -15.54
CA PRO A 124 -14.25 -3.05 -14.46
C PRO A 124 -15.09 -4.19 -15.04
N ARG A 125 -14.67 -5.44 -14.82
CA ARG A 125 -15.44 -6.62 -15.24
C ARG A 125 -16.40 -6.92 -14.09
N PHE A 126 -17.63 -6.41 -14.21
CA PHE A 126 -18.73 -6.73 -13.30
C PHE A 126 -19.18 -8.17 -13.47
#